data_AF-A0A526XMW2-F1
#
_entry.id   AF-A0A526XMW2-F1
#
_cell.length_a   1.000
_cell.length_b   1.000
_cell.length_c   1.000
_cell.angle_alpha   90.00
_cell.angle_beta   90.00
_cell.angle_gamma   90.00
#
_symmetry.space_group_name_H-M   'P 1'
#
loop_
_entity.id
_entity.type
_entity.pdbx_description
1 polymer ?
#
loop_
_entity_poly.entity_id
_entity_poly.type
_entity_poly.pdbx_seq_one_letter_code
_entity_poly.pdbx_strand_id
1 'polypeptide(L)' 'MSKRKNGLTYAEAGVDIDAGNLMVEKIKPLVRATRRPGADGEIGGFGGLFDLKAAGFTDPV' A
#
# COMPACT_ATOMS: atom_id res chain seq x y z
N MET A 1 4.30 41.30 13.54
CA MET A 1 5.19 40.34 12.84
C MET A 1 4.31 39.34 12.10
N SER A 2 4.10 39.50 10.80
CA SER A 2 3.33 38.55 9.99
C SER A 2 4.16 37.29 9.77
N LYS A 3 3.71 36.16 10.31
CA LYS A 3 4.37 34.86 10.19
C LYS A 3 4.11 34.37 8.76
N ARG A 4 5.09 34.50 7.85
CA ARG A 4 5.01 33.90 6.52
C ARG A 4 4.89 32.38 6.69
N LYS A 5 3.75 31.79 6.33
CA LYS A 5 3.61 30.33 6.22
C LYS A 5 4.51 29.87 5.08
N ASN A 6 5.64 29.26 5.42
CA ASN A 6 6.54 28.65 4.46
C ASN A 6 5.98 27.27 4.08
N GLY A 7 5.58 27.13 2.81
CA GLY A 7 5.28 25.84 2.17
C GLY A 7 3.84 25.34 2.40
N LEU A 8 3.26 24.77 1.33
CA LEU A 8 2.06 23.94 1.42
C LEU A 8 2.44 22.65 2.15
N THR A 9 1.74 22.32 3.23
CA THR A 9 1.89 21.02 3.89
C THR A 9 1.12 19.94 3.13
N TYR A 10 1.54 18.70 3.26
CA TYR A 10 0.84 17.54 2.68
C TYR A 10 -0.61 17.45 3.20
N ALA A 11 -0.83 17.81 4.46
CA ALA A 11 -2.15 17.93 5.07
C ALA A 11 -2.99 19.07 4.49
N GLU A 12 -2.40 20.22 4.16
CA GLU A 12 -3.10 21.32 3.47
C GLU A 12 -3.51 20.94 2.04
N ALA A 13 -2.87 19.94 1.42
CA ALA A 13 -3.32 19.33 0.17
C ALA A 13 -4.47 18.32 0.36
N GLY A 14 -4.99 18.16 1.59
CA GLY A 14 -6.08 17.26 1.92
C GLY A 14 -5.65 15.83 2.25
N VAL A 15 -4.35 15.58 2.44
CA VAL A 15 -3.85 14.23 2.74
C VAL A 15 -3.77 13.97 4.24
N ASP A 16 -4.41 12.89 4.67
CA ASP A 16 -4.33 12.37 6.04
C ASP A 16 -3.59 11.03 6.04
N ILE A 17 -2.35 11.06 6.53
CA ILE A 17 -1.46 9.89 6.59
C ILE A 17 -1.99 8.86 7.59
N ASP A 18 -2.51 9.32 8.73
CA ASP A 18 -2.97 8.44 9.81
C ASP A 18 -4.27 7.73 9.39
N ALA A 19 -5.17 8.43 8.71
CA ALA A 19 -6.35 7.83 8.11
C ALA A 19 -5.98 6.76 7.06
N GLY A 20 -4.96 7.03 6.24
CA GLY A 20 -4.43 6.07 5.27
C GLY A 20 -3.87 4.81 5.96
N ASN A 21 -3.04 4.97 6.97
CA ASN A 21 -2.48 3.85 7.73
C ASN A 21 -3.56 3.03 8.45
N LEU A 22 -4.55 3.70 9.05
CA LEU A 22 -5.68 3.05 9.72
C LEU A 22 -6.51 2.22 8.73
N MET A 23 -6.75 2.75 7.52
CA MET A 23 -7.43 2.01 6.46
C MET A 23 -6.65 0.75 6.09
N VAL A 24 -5.34 0.86 5.88
CA VAL A 24 -4.47 -0.27 5.57
C VAL A 24 -4.59 -1.35 6.64
N GLU A 25 -4.49 -1.00 7.93
CA GLU A 25 -4.65 -1.97 9.03
C GLU A 25 -6.03 -2.66 9.01
N LYS A 26 -7.11 -1.91 8.74
CA LYS A 26 -8.47 -2.46 8.70
C LYS A 26 -8.69 -3.46 7.57
N ILE A 27 -8.08 -3.24 6.41
CA ILE A 27 -8.29 -4.10 5.23
C ILE A 27 -7.29 -5.24 5.12
N LYS A 28 -6.18 -5.24 5.89
CA LYS A 28 -5.19 -6.34 5.90
C LYS A 28 -5.81 -7.75 5.95
N PRO A 29 -6.83 -8.04 6.78
CA PRO A 29 -7.46 -9.37 6.78
C PRO A 29 -8.15 -9.72 5.46
N LEU A 30 -8.79 -8.74 4.81
CA LEU A 30 -9.46 -8.91 3.53
C LEU A 30 -8.46 -9.16 2.40
N VAL A 31 -7.33 -8.44 2.40
CA VAL A 31 -6.24 -8.66 1.43
C VAL A 31 -5.60 -10.03 1.63
N ARG A 32 -5.36 -10.44 2.88
CA ARG A 32 -4.83 -11.79 3.17
C ARG A 32 -5.77 -12.91 2.73
N ALA A 33 -7.08 -12.68 2.76
CA ALA A 33 -8.04 -13.66 2.27
C ALA A 33 -7.92 -13.93 0.76
N THR A 34 -7.26 -13.05 -0.01
CA THR A 34 -7.01 -13.24 -1.45
C THR A 34 -5.65 -13.85 -1.77
N ARG A 35 -4.92 -14.36 -0.76
CA ARG A 35 -3.61 -15.00 -0.94
C ARG A 35 -3.70 -16.17 -1.93
N ARG A 36 -2.72 -16.29 -2.82
CA ARG A 36 -2.63 -17.33 -3.85
C ARG A 36 -1.19 -17.73 -4.13
N PRO A 37 -0.91 -18.86 -4.79
CA PRO A 37 0.43 -19.16 -5.28
C PRO A 37 0.98 -17.98 -6.11
N GLY A 38 2.20 -17.56 -5.77
CA GLY A 38 2.87 -16.38 -6.34
C GLY A 38 2.65 -15.07 -5.58
N ALA A 39 1.61 -14.91 -4.76
CA ALA A 39 1.36 -13.66 -4.01
C ALA A 39 0.96 -13.94 -2.56
N ASP A 40 1.69 -13.35 -1.63
CA ASP A 40 1.48 -13.48 -0.18
C ASP A 40 0.20 -12.79 0.34
N GLY A 41 -0.32 -11.80 -0.39
CA GLY A 41 -1.53 -11.07 0.00
C GLY A 41 -1.25 -10.08 1.13
N GLU A 42 -0.08 -9.45 1.14
CA GLU A 42 0.28 -8.43 2.12
C GLU A 42 0.17 -7.00 1.56
N ILE A 43 -0.13 -6.03 2.44
CA ILE A 43 -0.26 -4.60 2.11
C ILE A 43 0.30 -3.74 3.24
N GLY A 44 0.87 -2.58 2.89
CA GLY A 44 1.50 -1.63 3.82
C GLY A 44 3.00 -1.43 3.60
N GLY A 45 3.62 -2.21 2.71
CA GLY A 45 4.96 -1.94 2.18
C GLY A 45 4.95 -0.98 0.99
N PHE A 46 6.14 -0.67 0.46
CA PHE A 46 6.29 0.21 -0.70
C PHE A 46 5.75 -0.39 -2.02
N GLY A 47 5.78 -1.71 -2.15
CA GLY A 47 5.30 -2.42 -3.34
C GLY A 47 4.98 -3.87 -3.03
N GLY A 48 4.21 -4.50 -3.93
CA GLY A 48 3.90 -5.93 -3.91
C GLY A 48 4.72 -6.70 -4.94
N LEU A 49 4.85 -8.01 -4.74
CA LEU A 49 5.56 -8.91 -5.64
C LEU A 49 4.65 -10.05 -6.07
N PHE A 50 4.93 -10.60 -7.26
CA PHE A 50 4.30 -11.82 -7.75
C PHE A 50 5.36 -12.79 -8.27
N ASP A 51 5.54 -13.91 -7.59
CA ASP A 51 6.45 -14.99 -7.99
C ASP A 51 5.78 -15.91 -9.03
N LEU A 52 6.22 -15.76 -10.29
CA LEU A 52 5.72 -16.54 -11.42
C LEU A 52 6.05 -18.03 -11.31
N LYS A 53 7.22 -18.37 -10.76
CA LYS A 53 7.62 -19.77 -10.58
C LYS A 53 6.78 -20.43 -9.51
N ALA A 54 6.57 -19.76 -8.38
CA ALA A 54 5.69 -20.25 -7.32
C ALA A 54 4.22 -20.35 -7.77
N ALA A 55 3.81 -19.54 -8.76
CA ALA A 55 2.50 -19.63 -9.41
C ALA A 55 2.40 -20.73 -10.48
N GLY A 56 3.50 -21.43 -10.81
CA GLY A 56 3.50 -22.55 -11.77
C GLY A 56 3.72 -22.17 -13.23
N PHE A 57 4.17 -20.95 -13.51
CA PHE A 57 4.46 -20.52 -14.88
C PHE A 57 5.85 -20.97 -15.33
N THR A 58 5.97 -21.38 -16.60
CA THR A 58 7.25 -21.78 -17.22
C THR A 58 7.69 -20.76 -18.27
N ASP A 59 6.78 -20.35 -19.16
CA ASP A 59 7.00 -19.31 -20.17
C ASP A 59 5.73 -18.43 -20.25
N PRO A 60 5.59 -17.43 -19.35
CA PRO A 60 4.33 -16.72 -19.14
C PRO A 60 4.09 -15.53 -20.09
N VAL A 61 4.94 -15.32 -21.10
CA VAL A 61 4.89 -14.19 -22.02
C VAL A 61 4.56 -14.63 -23.44
#